data_AF-A0A841IJL0-F1
#
_entry.id   AF-A0A841IJL0-F1
#
_cell.length_a   1.000
_cell.length_b   1.000
_cell.length_c   1.000
_cell.angle_alpha   90.00
_cell.angle_beta   90.00
_cell.angle_gamma   90.00
#
_symmetry.space_group_name_H-M   'P 1'
#
loop_
_entity.id
_entity.type
_entity.pdbx_description
1 polymer ?
#
loop_
_entity_poly.entity_id
_entity_poly.type
_entity_poly.pdbx_seq_one_letter_code
_entity_poly.pdbx_strand_id
1 'polypeptide(L)'
;MTENPEWAGRARVVVLGKEGCHLCEDAWGVVTRVADDLGASRAEVMLGEVGEAEREEYWDKIPVTFVDGRRHDFWRVDEGRLREALGARL
;
A
#
# COMPACT_ATOMS: atom_id res chain seq x y z
N MET A 1 -13.30 7.02 14.27
CA MET A 1 -13.43 6.83 12.81
C MET A 1 -12.06 7.15 12.27
N THR A 2 -11.23 6.14 12.01
CA THR A 2 -9.85 6.37 11.57
C THR A 2 -9.93 6.93 10.16
N GLU A 3 -9.87 8.25 10.04
CA GLU A 3 -9.62 8.91 8.77
C GLU A 3 -8.26 8.40 8.31
N ASN A 4 -8.25 7.64 7.23
CA ASN A 4 -7.02 7.12 6.69
C ASN A 4 -6.21 8.32 6.19
N PRO A 5 -4.90 8.37 6.45
CA PRO A 5 -4.12 9.58 6.19
C PRO A 5 -4.12 9.95 4.70
N GLU A 6 -4.07 11.23 4.38
CA GLU A 6 -4.23 11.73 2.99
C GLU A 6 -3.25 11.07 2.00
N TRP A 7 -2.04 10.72 2.46
CA TRP A 7 -1.05 10.05 1.62
C TRP A 7 -1.49 8.66 1.14
N ALA A 8 -2.38 7.97 1.86
CA ALA A 8 -2.90 6.67 1.48
C ALA A 8 -3.92 6.74 0.33
N GLY A 9 -4.41 7.95 0.00
CA GLY A 9 -5.29 8.22 -1.13
C GLY A 9 -4.58 8.82 -2.36
N ARG A 10 -3.25 8.92 -2.36
CA ARG A 10 -2.48 9.49 -3.49
C ARG A 10 -2.61 8.70 -4.80
N ALA A 11 -2.98 7.43 -4.70
CA ALA A 11 -3.25 6.55 -5.82
C ALA A 11 -4.29 5.50 -5.42
N ARG A 12 -4.77 4.73 -6.40
CA ARG A 12 -5.73 3.65 -6.15
C ARG A 12 -5.14 2.56 -5.27
N VAL A 13 -3.85 2.25 -5.46
CA VAL A 13 -3.07 1.42 -4.55
C VAL A 13 -1.84 2.20 -4.07
N VAL A 14 -1.63 2.25 -2.76
CA VAL A 14 -0.47 2.88 -2.13
C VAL A 14 0.31 1.85 -1.34
N VAL A 15 1.63 1.83 -1.49
CA VAL A 15 2.53 1.02 -0.67
C VAL A 15 3.30 1.94 0.28
N LEU A 16 3.08 1.77 1.59
CA LEU A 16 3.91 2.36 2.63
C LEU A 16 5.10 1.42 2.89
N GLY A 17 6.30 1.91 2.59
CA GLY A 17 7.56 1.17 2.70
C GLY A 17 8.57 1.85 3.63
N LYS A 18 9.74 1.22 3.78
CA LYS A 18 10.91 1.83 4.45
C LYS A 18 12.18 1.49 3.67
N GLU A 19 13.22 2.29 3.87
CA GLU A 19 14.53 2.05 3.25
C GLU A 19 15.10 0.68 3.65
N GLY A 20 15.78 0.01 2.69
CA GLY A 20 16.45 -1.27 2.92
C GLY A 20 15.51 -2.45 3.22
N CYS A 21 14.25 -2.38 2.80
CA CYS A 21 13.22 -3.38 3.09
C CYS A 21 12.99 -4.32 1.89
N HIS A 22 13.50 -5.54 1.98
CA HIS A 22 13.32 -6.53 0.90
C HIS A 22 11.86 -6.90 0.66
N LEU A 23 11.07 -7.04 1.73
CA LEU A 23 9.62 -7.28 1.60
C LEU A 23 8.89 -6.15 0.87
N CYS A 24 9.40 -4.92 0.94
CA CYS A 24 8.83 -3.77 0.26
C CYS A 24 9.10 -3.85 -1.25
N GLU A 25 10.29 -4.31 -1.65
CA GLU A 25 10.62 -4.59 -3.06
C GLU A 25 9.68 -5.67 -3.63
N ASP A 26 9.46 -6.77 -2.88
CA ASP A 26 8.53 -7.84 -3.26
C ASP A 26 7.10 -7.33 -3.40
N ALA A 27 6.63 -6.55 -2.42
CA ALA A 27 5.32 -5.94 -2.42
C ALA A 27 5.12 -5.00 -3.62
N TRP A 28 6.12 -4.16 -3.90
CA TRP A 28 6.10 -3.24 -5.05
C TRP A 28 6.05 -4.00 -6.38
N GLY A 29 6.75 -5.13 -6.49
CA GLY A 29 6.70 -6.00 -7.66
C GLY A 29 5.31 -6.58 -7.92
N VAL A 30 4.61 -7.04 -6.88
CA VAL A 30 3.21 -7.53 -6.98
C VAL A 30 2.27 -6.38 -7.35
N VAL A 31 2.37 -5.25 -6.65
CA VAL A 31 1.51 -4.07 -6.88
C VAL A 31 1.69 -3.53 -8.30
N THR A 32 2.92 -3.42 -8.78
CA THR A 32 3.21 -2.97 -10.15
C THR A 32 2.52 -3.85 -11.18
N ARG A 33 2.70 -5.17 -11.07
CA ARG A 33 2.10 -6.15 -12.00
C ARG A 33 0.57 -6.04 -12.04
N VAL A 34 -0.07 -6.06 -10.87
CA VAL A 34 -1.53 -6.02 -10.79
C VAL A 34 -2.08 -4.67 -11.23
N ALA A 35 -1.44 -3.57 -10.83
CA ALA A 35 -1.88 -2.24 -11.21
C ALA A 35 -1.76 -2.01 -12.72
N ASP A 36 -0.67 -2.48 -13.34
CA ASP A 36 -0.49 -2.42 -14.81
C ASP A 36 -1.54 -3.29 -15.53
N ASP A 37 -1.79 -4.52 -15.06
CA ASP A 37 -2.80 -5.41 -15.65
C ASP A 37 -4.22 -4.83 -15.61
N LEU A 38 -4.55 -4.09 -14.55
CA LEU A 38 -5.90 -3.55 -14.31
C LEU A 38 -6.04 -2.06 -14.67
N GLY A 39 -4.96 -1.40 -15.13
CA GLY A 39 -4.93 0.03 -15.39
C GLY A 39 -5.19 0.90 -14.16
N ALA A 40 -4.80 0.43 -12.97
CA ALA A 40 -4.94 1.16 -11.72
C ALA A 40 -3.73 2.09 -11.47
N SER A 41 -3.97 3.26 -10.86
CA SER A 41 -2.86 4.10 -10.40
C SER A 41 -2.20 3.50 -9.17
N ARG A 42 -0.87 3.63 -9.07
CA ARG A 42 -0.07 3.20 -7.91
C ARG A 42 0.85 4.30 -7.42
N ALA A 43 1.15 4.31 -6.13
CA ALA A 43 2.15 5.19 -5.53
C ALA A 43 2.91 4.49 -4.39
N GLU A 44 4.14 4.92 -4.16
CA GLU A 44 4.94 4.52 -3.00
C GLU A 44 5.06 5.71 -2.03
N VAL A 45 5.04 5.43 -0.74
CA VAL A 45 5.21 6.41 0.34
C VAL A 45 6.23 5.86 1.32
N MET A 46 7.20 6.67 1.73
CA MET A 46 8.19 6.24 2.69
C MET A 46 7.74 6.52 4.12
N LEU A 47 7.96 5.57 5.03
CA LEU A 47 7.68 5.71 6.46
C LEU A 47 8.38 6.93 7.08
N GLY A 48 9.51 7.37 6.52
CA GLY A 48 10.21 8.58 6.96
C GLY A 48 9.49 9.89 6.62
N GLU A 49 8.51 9.86 5.72
CA GLU A 49 7.80 11.05 5.21
C GLU A 49 6.41 11.23 5.83
N VAL A 50 5.96 10.29 6.68
CA VAL A 50 4.64 10.33 7.33
C VAL A 50 4.74 10.85 8.77
N GLY A 51 3.59 11.19 9.36
CA GLY A 51 3.49 11.69 10.74
C GLY A 51 3.98 10.69 11.79
N GLU A 52 4.29 11.19 12.99
CA GLU A 52 4.80 10.38 14.09
C GLU A 52 3.81 9.28 14.50
N ALA A 53 2.51 9.60 14.56
CA ALA A 53 1.46 8.64 14.88
C ALA A 53 1.41 7.48 13.87
N GLU A 54 1.49 7.77 12.57
CA GLU A 54 1.53 6.75 11.53
C GLU A 54 2.82 5.94 11.56
N ARG A 55 3.96 6.57 11.89
CA ARG A 55 5.23 5.86 12.09
C ARG A 55 5.11 4.82 13.21
N GLU A 56 4.57 5.22 14.36
CA GLU A 56 4.32 4.31 15.47
C GLU A 56 3.29 3.21 15.13
N GLU A 57 2.29 3.52 14.32
CA GLU A 57 1.31 2.52 13.87
C GLU A 57 1.93 1.47 12.93
N TYR A 58 2.76 1.90 11.97
CA TYR A 58 3.13 1.08 10.83
C TYR A 58 4.55 0.50 10.86
N TRP A 59 5.46 0.98 11.72
CA TRP A 59 6.88 0.57 11.67
C TRP A 59 7.10 -0.95 11.73
N ASP A 60 6.31 -1.67 12.54
CA ASP A 60 6.39 -3.14 12.70
C ASP A 60 5.58 -3.90 11.63
N LYS A 61 4.75 -3.20 10.86
CA LYS A 61 3.84 -3.79 9.86
C LYS A 61 4.34 -3.66 8.42
N ILE A 62 5.42 -2.92 8.20
CA ILE A 62 5.97 -2.64 6.86
C ILE A 62 6.35 -3.93 6.10
N PRO A 63 6.06 -4.03 4.78
CA PRO A 63 5.29 -3.09 3.97
C PRO A 63 3.79 -3.10 4.32
N VAL A 64 3.12 -1.96 4.20
CA VAL A 64 1.65 -1.86 4.36
C VAL A 64 1.06 -1.35 3.06
N THR A 65 0.01 -1.98 2.56
CA THR A 65 -0.71 -1.52 1.37
C THR A 65 -2.05 -0.92 1.70
N PHE A 66 -2.47 0.01 0.87
CA PHE A 66 -3.77 0.66 0.94
C PHE A 66 -4.42 0.58 -0.44
N VAL A 67 -5.71 0.27 -0.49
CA VAL A 67 -6.54 0.29 -1.70
C VAL A 67 -7.67 1.28 -1.47
N ASP A 68 -7.83 2.23 -2.39
CA ASP A 68 -8.84 3.30 -2.32
C ASP A 68 -8.82 4.02 -0.96
N GLY A 69 -7.61 4.29 -0.45
CA GLY A 69 -7.41 4.95 0.83
C GLY A 69 -7.80 4.09 2.04
N ARG A 70 -7.89 2.76 1.93
CA ARG A 70 -8.17 1.86 3.05
C ARG A 70 -7.07 0.82 3.17
N ARG A 71 -6.59 0.56 4.39
CA ARG A 71 -5.56 -0.46 4.63
C ARG A 71 -6.03 -1.82 4.09
N HIS A 72 -5.20 -2.43 3.26
CA HIS A 72 -5.49 -3.67 2.53
C HIS A 72 -4.68 -4.84 3.08
N ASP A 73 -3.35 -4.76 3.05
CA ASP A 73 -2.44 -5.82 3.51
C ASP A 73 -1.24 -5.25 4.28
N PHE A 74 -0.51 -6.12 4.99
CA PHE A 74 0.76 -5.80 5.62
C PHE A 74 1.71 -7.02 5.65
N TRP A 75 3.02 -6.79 5.77
CA TRP A 75 4.13 -7.75 5.62
C TRP A 75 4.28 -8.41 4.24
N ARG A 76 3.19 -8.92 3.67
CA ARG A 76 3.14 -9.50 2.33
C ARG A 76 1.87 -9.07 1.63
N VAL A 77 1.99 -8.81 0.33
CA VAL A 77 0.86 -8.52 -0.55
C VAL A 77 0.42 -9.81 -1.20
N ASP A 78 -0.84 -10.18 -0.98
CA ASP A 78 -1.44 -11.28 -1.73
C ASP A 78 -1.98 -10.77 -3.07
N GLU A 79 -1.45 -11.32 -4.16
CA GLU A 79 -1.84 -10.90 -5.50
C GLU A 79 -3.33 -11.12 -5.78
N GLY A 80 -3.91 -12.24 -5.30
CA GLY A 80 -5.32 -12.57 -5.50
C GLY A 80 -6.23 -11.57 -4.82
N ARG A 81 -5.99 -11.30 -3.53
CA ARG A 81 -6.75 -10.29 -2.77
C ARG A 81 -6.60 -8.90 -3.37
N LEU A 82 -5.40 -8.54 -3.83
CA LEU A 82 -5.18 -7.23 -4.47
C LEU A 82 -5.97 -7.11 -5.78
N ARG A 83 -5.97 -8.15 -6.61
CA ARG A 83 -6.76 -8.19 -7.85
C ARG A 83 -8.25 -8.09 -7.55
N GLU A 84 -8.76 -8.78 -6.55
CA GLU A 84 -10.17 -8.68 -6.15
C GLU A 84 -10.53 -7.26 -5.69
N ALA A 85 -9.69 -6.65 -4.84
CA ALA A 85 -9.90 -5.30 -4.35
C ALA A 85 -9.88 -4.24 -5.46
N LEU A 86 -8.97 -4.37 -6.43
CA LEU A 86 -8.87 -3.45 -7.57
C LEU A 86 -9.86 -3.79 -8.70
N GLY A 87 -10.36 -5.02 -8.78
CA GLY A 87 -11.35 -5.46 -9.77
C GLY A 87 -12.79 -5.13 -9.36
N ALA A 88 -13.07 -5.07 -8.07
CA ALA A 88 -14.37 -4.68 -7.53
C ALA A 88 -14.63 -3.18 -7.76
N ARG A 89 -15.22 -2.84 -8.91
CA ARG A 89 -15.73 -1.49 -9.16
C ARG A 89 -17.16 -1.40 -8.60
N LEU A 90 -17.35 -0.56 -7.59
CA LEU A 90 -18.67 0.01 -7.24
C LEU A 90 -18.90 1.29 -8.03
#